data_AF-A0A6L9EEN4-F1
#
_entry.id   AF-A0A6L9EEN4-F1
#
_cell.length_a   1.000
_cell.length_b   1.000
_cell.length_c   1.000
_cell.angle_alpha   90.00
_cell.angle_beta   90.00
_cell.angle_gamma   90.00
#
_symmetry.space_group_name_H-M   'P 1'
#
loop_
_entity.id
_entity.type
_entity.pdbx_description
1 polymer ?
#
loop_
_entity_poly.entity_id
_entity_poly.type
_entity_poly.pdbx_seq_one_letter_code
_entity_poly.pdbx_strand_id
1 'polypeptide(L)'
;MKTLYLIRSGIRLFIAILIIGCGAETVAAILFIPAFSATWNVENNDVYRIDLQPDEANKGVHAGVFEGEEQHDTIPALDGNPLSGSFSGLNIEFTIQRPNNETIQYVGQMQTISDSDHQVIRIELQSLEGNLVLVQ
;
A
#
# COMPACT_ATOMS: atom_id res chain seq x y z
N MET A 1 -30.15 54.44 30.57
CA MET A 1 -29.91 52.98 30.45
C MET A 1 -30.16 52.51 29.01
N LYS A 2 -29.30 52.83 28.03
CA LYS A 2 -29.46 52.35 26.64
C LYS A 2 -28.15 52.01 25.90
N THR A 3 -26.99 52.32 26.48
CA THR A 3 -25.68 52.14 25.83
C THR A 3 -24.97 50.83 26.15
N LEU A 4 -25.44 50.05 27.13
CA LEU A 4 -24.77 48.82 27.59
C LEU A 4 -25.23 47.53 26.90
N TYR A 5 -26.26 47.57 26.05
CA TYR A 5 -26.81 46.37 25.41
C TYR A 5 -26.16 46.03 24.06
N LEU A 6 -25.45 46.98 23.43
CA LEU A 6 -24.86 46.78 22.10
C LEU A 6 -23.49 46.07 22.13
N ILE A 7 -22.79 46.10 23.26
CA ILE A 7 -21.45 45.49 23.39
C ILE A 7 -21.51 43.97 23.54
N ARG A 8 -22.62 43.41 24.06
CA ARG A 8 -22.78 41.95 24.21
C ARG A 8 -23.16 41.22 22.92
N SER A 9 -23.75 41.92 21.95
CA SER A 9 -24.15 41.32 20.67
C SER A 9 -23.04 41.30 19.62
N GLY A 10 -22.07 42.22 19.69
CA GLY A 10 -20.97 42.30 18.73
C GLY A 10 -19.91 41.19 18.87
N ILE A 11 -19.76 40.60 20.06
CA ILE A 11 -18.72 39.61 20.35
C ILE A 11 -19.07 38.22 19.78
N ARG A 12 -20.36 37.91 19.60
CA ARG A 12 -20.79 36.61 19.05
C ARG A 12 -20.63 36.52 17.53
N LEU A 13 -20.53 37.66 16.83
CA LEU A 13 -20.35 37.68 15.38
C LEU A 13 -18.88 37.58 14.95
N PHE A 14 -17.95 37.95 15.82
CA PHE A 14 -16.51 37.92 15.51
C PHE A 14 -15.87 36.53 15.65
N ILE A 15 -16.52 35.58 16.34
CA ILE A 15 -16.01 34.20 16.52
C ILE A 15 -16.43 33.28 15.36
N ALA A 16 -17.42 33.67 14.55
CA ALA A 16 -17.89 32.85 13.43
C ALA A 16 -17.05 32.94 12.15
N ILE A 17 -16.12 33.91 12.06
CA ILE A 17 -15.37 34.19 10.81
C ILE A 17 -13.93 33.60 10.84
N LEU A 18 -13.52 33.01 11.97
CA LEU A 18 -12.17 32.45 12.15
C LEU A 18 -12.00 30.98 11.68
N ILE A 19 -12.95 30.44 10.90
CA ILE A 19 -12.90 29.04 10.39
C ILE A 19 -12.66 28.99 8.86
N ILE A 20 -12.31 30.11 8.23
CA ILE A 20 -12.03 30.13 6.79
C ILE A 20 -10.65 30.77 6.59
N GLY A 21 -9.64 29.97 6.92
CA GLY A 21 -8.25 30.41 6.93
C GLY A 21 -7.30 29.24 6.72
N CYS A 22 -7.36 28.67 5.53
CA CYS A 22 -6.20 28.20 4.79
C CYS A 22 -5.30 27.17 5.49
N GLY A 23 -5.79 25.92 5.50
CA GLY A 23 -4.93 24.77 5.27
C GLY A 23 -5.46 24.02 4.04
N ALA A 24 -5.29 24.64 2.86
CA ALA A 24 -5.17 23.86 1.62
C ALA A 24 -3.86 23.08 1.80
N GLU A 25 -3.94 21.79 2.09
CA GLU A 25 -3.61 20.67 1.23
C GLU A 25 -3.66 19.52 2.23
N THR A 26 -4.66 18.66 2.24
CA THR A 26 -4.73 17.52 1.36
C THR A 26 -6.20 17.17 1.25
N VAL A 27 -6.82 17.49 0.11
CA VAL A 27 -7.81 16.56 -0.45
C VAL A 27 -7.11 15.22 -0.31
N ALA A 28 -7.67 14.34 0.54
CA ALA A 28 -7.19 12.99 0.68
C ALA A 28 -6.93 12.53 -0.75
N ALA A 29 -5.65 12.43 -1.11
CA ALA A 29 -5.30 11.63 -2.25
C ALA A 29 -5.89 10.31 -1.80
N ILE A 30 -7.05 9.97 -2.36
CA ILE A 30 -7.53 8.62 -2.48
C ILE A 30 -6.38 8.02 -3.29
N LEU A 31 -5.31 7.69 -2.57
CA LEU A 31 -4.05 7.07 -2.95
C LEU A 31 -4.48 5.77 -3.61
N PHE A 32 -4.93 5.93 -4.84
CA PHE A 32 -5.35 4.87 -5.72
C PHE A 32 -4.05 4.16 -5.99
N ILE A 33 -3.76 3.12 -5.20
CA ILE A 33 -2.50 2.39 -5.31
C ILE A 33 -2.58 1.71 -6.66
N PRO A 34 -1.78 2.14 -7.63
CA PRO A 34 -1.75 1.56 -8.95
C PRO A 34 -1.39 0.09 -8.82
N ALA A 35 -1.92 -0.67 -9.76
CA ALA A 35 -1.84 -2.10 -9.80
C ALA A 35 -0.39 -2.58 -9.57
N PHE A 36 -0.09 -3.01 -8.34
CA PHE A 36 1.01 -3.94 -8.08
C PHE A 36 0.70 -5.34 -8.63
N SER A 37 -0.51 -5.50 -9.21
CA SER A 37 -0.98 -6.67 -9.94
C SER A 37 -0.07 -6.94 -11.14
N ALA A 38 0.95 -7.75 -10.94
CA ALA A 38 1.96 -8.07 -11.92
C ALA A 38 2.79 -9.27 -11.43
N THR A 39 3.55 -9.84 -12.37
CA THR A 39 4.67 -10.70 -12.05
C THR A 39 5.92 -9.84 -11.88
N TRP A 40 6.55 -9.92 -10.71
CA TRP A 40 7.71 -9.13 -10.34
C TRP A 40 8.97 -9.97 -10.35
N ASN A 41 10.08 -9.42 -10.85
CA ASN A 41 11.38 -10.08 -10.75
C ASN A 41 11.98 -9.85 -9.36
N VAL A 42 12.66 -10.86 -8.83
CA VAL A 42 13.49 -10.66 -7.63
C VAL A 42 14.78 -9.96 -8.05
N GLU A 43 15.15 -8.90 -7.35
CA GLU A 43 16.33 -8.09 -7.65
C GLU A 43 17.59 -8.98 -7.70
N ASN A 44 18.39 -8.81 -8.76
CA ASN A 44 19.58 -9.62 -9.05
C ASN A 44 19.31 -11.13 -9.24
N ASN A 45 18.08 -11.53 -9.56
CA ASN A 45 17.73 -12.92 -9.86
C ASN A 45 16.67 -13.00 -10.98
N ASP A 46 17.13 -13.25 -12.20
CA ASP A 46 16.30 -13.30 -13.42
C ASP A 46 15.45 -14.57 -13.54
N VAL A 47 15.77 -15.61 -12.78
CA VAL A 47 15.08 -16.90 -12.77
C VAL A 47 14.09 -17.05 -11.60
N TYR A 48 13.92 -16.01 -10.78
CA TYR A 48 13.06 -16.01 -9.61
C TYR A 48 12.10 -14.82 -9.64
N ARG A 49 10.79 -15.12 -9.65
CA ARG A 49 9.73 -14.13 -9.78
C ARG A 49 8.62 -14.38 -8.76
N ILE A 50 7.88 -13.32 -8.44
CA ILE A 50 6.71 -13.36 -7.56
C ILE A 50 5.52 -12.76 -8.32
N ASP A 51 4.49 -13.57 -8.54
CA ASP A 51 3.23 -13.12 -9.09
C ASP A 51 2.30 -12.64 -7.98
N LEU A 52 1.73 -11.44 -8.13
CA LEU A 52 0.81 -10.83 -7.16
C LEU A 52 -0.45 -10.41 -7.90
N GLN A 53 -1.62 -10.93 -7.51
CA GLN A 53 -2.90 -10.71 -8.20
C GLN A 53 -4.03 -10.43 -7.21
N PRO A 54 -4.40 -9.15 -7.01
CA PRO A 54 -5.65 -8.79 -6.34
C PRO A 54 -6.85 -9.31 -7.13
N ASP A 55 -7.88 -9.79 -6.42
CA ASP A 55 -9.14 -10.14 -7.07
C ASP A 55 -9.88 -8.90 -7.61
N GLU A 56 -10.96 -9.13 -8.37
CA GLU A 56 -11.76 -8.03 -8.95
C GLU A 56 -12.32 -7.06 -7.88
N ALA A 57 -12.59 -7.53 -6.66
CA ALA A 57 -13.10 -6.69 -5.58
C ALA A 57 -12.00 -5.83 -4.93
N ASN A 58 -10.75 -6.25 -5.03
CA ASN A 58 -9.57 -5.61 -4.46
C ASN A 58 -8.72 -4.84 -5.50
N LYS A 59 -9.22 -4.68 -6.73
CA LYS A 59 -8.59 -3.82 -7.74
C LYS A 59 -8.92 -2.34 -7.50
N GLY A 60 -7.90 -1.50 -7.42
CA GLY A 60 -8.06 -0.04 -7.29
C GLY A 60 -8.57 0.43 -5.92
N VAL A 61 -8.50 -0.43 -4.90
CA VAL A 61 -8.82 -0.08 -3.52
C VAL A 61 -7.55 0.21 -2.72
N HIS A 62 -7.70 0.83 -1.55
CA HIS A 62 -6.58 1.22 -0.69
C HIS A 62 -6.04 0.11 0.20
N ALA A 63 -6.86 -0.90 0.46
CA ALA A 63 -6.53 -2.03 1.29
C ALA A 63 -7.38 -3.22 0.85
N GLY A 64 -6.80 -4.41 0.89
CA GLY A 64 -7.43 -5.60 0.36
C GLY A 64 -6.57 -6.83 0.53
N VAL A 65 -7.05 -7.92 -0.05
CA VAL A 65 -6.33 -9.20 -0.14
C VAL A 65 -5.93 -9.47 -1.58
N PHE A 66 -4.90 -10.30 -1.75
CA PHE A 66 -4.47 -10.80 -3.05
C PHE A 66 -3.97 -12.24 -2.92
N GLU A 67 -3.97 -12.92 -4.04
CA GLU A 67 -3.36 -14.24 -4.20
C GLU A 67 -2.24 -14.13 -5.23
N GLY A 68 -1.47 -15.19 -5.40
CA GLY A 68 -0.44 -15.25 -6.41
C GLY A 68 0.38 -16.52 -6.31
N GLU A 69 1.59 -16.47 -6.83
CA GLU A 69 2.50 -17.60 -6.78
C GLU A 69 3.97 -17.18 -6.84
N GLU A 70 4.80 -18.01 -6.23
CA GLU A 70 6.23 -18.06 -6.42
C GLU A 70 6.55 -18.76 -7.74
N GLN A 71 7.38 -18.17 -8.59
CA GLN A 71 7.78 -18.75 -9.86
C GLN A 71 9.31 -18.88 -9.93
N HIS A 72 9.79 -20.04 -10.39
CA HIS A 72 11.20 -20.33 -10.39
C HIS A 72 11.63 -21.21 -11.58
N ASP A 73 12.42 -20.66 -12.50
CA ASP A 73 12.82 -21.39 -13.72
C ASP A 73 13.82 -22.53 -13.44
N THR A 74 14.54 -22.48 -12.32
CA THR A 74 15.62 -23.42 -11.98
C THR A 74 15.31 -24.33 -10.81
N ILE A 75 14.25 -24.05 -10.02
CA ILE A 75 13.86 -24.86 -8.86
C ILE A 75 12.41 -25.31 -9.01
N PRO A 76 12.13 -26.42 -9.73
CA PRO A 76 10.77 -26.87 -10.03
C PRO A 76 9.90 -27.18 -8.80
N ALA A 77 10.52 -27.43 -7.64
CA ALA A 77 9.80 -27.67 -6.40
C ALA A 77 9.20 -26.40 -5.76
N LEU A 78 9.67 -25.22 -6.20
CA LEU A 78 9.19 -23.91 -5.75
C LEU A 78 8.38 -23.18 -6.82
N ASP A 79 8.41 -23.67 -8.07
CA ASP A 79 7.69 -23.06 -9.19
C ASP A 79 6.18 -23.32 -9.09
N GLY A 80 5.38 -22.27 -9.25
CA GLY A 80 3.93 -22.31 -9.07
C GLY A 80 3.50 -22.50 -7.61
N ASN A 81 4.36 -22.17 -6.64
CA ASN A 81 4.02 -22.33 -5.23
C ASN A 81 3.08 -21.20 -4.78
N PRO A 82 1.83 -21.49 -4.40
CA PRO A 82 0.85 -20.44 -4.15
C PRO A 82 1.22 -19.58 -2.94
N LEU A 83 0.85 -18.30 -3.03
CA LEU A 83 0.95 -17.35 -1.95
C LEU A 83 -0.39 -16.61 -1.76
N SER A 84 -0.65 -16.21 -0.52
CA SER A 84 -1.77 -15.36 -0.16
C SER A 84 -1.27 -14.18 0.66
N GLY A 85 -1.88 -13.01 0.47
CA GLY A 85 -1.40 -11.79 1.09
C GLY A 85 -2.45 -10.70 1.25
N SER A 86 -2.02 -9.63 1.89
CA SER A 86 -2.83 -8.45 2.16
C SER A 86 -2.02 -7.17 1.96
N PHE A 87 -2.71 -6.09 1.67
CA PHE A 87 -2.10 -4.77 1.55
C PHE A 87 -2.99 -3.71 2.22
N SER A 88 -2.35 -2.64 2.68
CA SER A 88 -3.03 -1.48 3.25
C SER A 88 -2.14 -0.26 3.11
N GLY A 89 -2.55 0.67 2.23
CA GLY A 89 -1.63 1.70 1.76
C GLY A 89 -0.43 1.03 1.05
N LEU A 90 0.74 1.63 1.22
CA LEU A 90 1.99 1.08 0.68
C LEU A 90 2.51 -0.12 1.48
N ASN A 91 1.85 -0.54 2.55
CA ASN A 91 2.26 -1.74 3.30
C ASN A 91 1.70 -2.98 2.63
N ILE A 92 2.51 -4.03 2.56
CA ILE A 92 2.17 -5.31 1.96
C ILE A 92 2.75 -6.45 2.77
N GLU A 93 2.01 -7.54 2.83
CA GLU A 93 2.46 -8.80 3.40
C GLU A 93 1.93 -9.97 2.58
N PHE A 94 2.69 -11.06 2.51
CA PHE A 94 2.19 -12.31 1.98
C PHE A 94 2.85 -13.49 2.68
N THR A 95 2.23 -14.64 2.52
CA THR A 95 2.66 -15.88 3.12
C THR A 95 2.85 -16.94 2.04
N ILE A 96 3.96 -17.67 2.10
CA ILE A 96 4.24 -18.81 1.25
C ILE A 96 4.37 -20.07 2.11
N GLN A 97 3.73 -21.16 1.68
CA GLN A 97 3.89 -22.46 2.29
C GLN A 97 5.06 -23.20 1.61
N ARG A 98 6.06 -23.63 2.37
CA ARG A 98 7.21 -24.38 1.86
C ARG A 98 6.90 -25.88 1.82
N PRO A 99 7.60 -26.68 0.97
CA PRO A 99 7.40 -28.12 0.87
C PRO A 99 7.60 -28.92 2.17
N ASN A 100 8.33 -28.37 3.13
CA ASN A 100 8.54 -28.94 4.47
C ASN A 100 7.42 -28.60 5.47
N ASN A 101 6.31 -28.01 5.01
CA ASN A 101 5.22 -27.47 5.83
C ASN A 101 5.61 -26.27 6.71
N GLU A 102 6.75 -25.62 6.45
CA GLU A 102 7.02 -24.31 7.06
C GLU A 102 6.25 -23.22 6.34
N THR A 103 5.77 -22.25 7.12
CA THR A 103 5.00 -21.11 6.63
C THR A 103 5.87 -19.88 6.77
N ILE A 104 6.17 -19.23 5.66
CA ILE A 104 7.06 -18.07 5.63
C ILE A 104 6.24 -16.83 5.34
N GLN A 105 6.26 -15.88 6.27
CA GLN A 105 5.62 -14.58 6.12
C GLN A 105 6.65 -13.55 5.68
N TYR A 106 6.35 -12.87 4.58
CA TYR A 106 7.06 -11.70 4.08
C TYR A 106 6.25 -10.46 4.40
N VAL A 107 6.90 -9.44 4.99
CA VAL A 107 6.27 -8.16 5.32
C VAL A 107 7.13 -7.03 4.78
N GLY A 108 6.52 -6.00 4.22
CA GLY A 108 7.26 -4.99 3.48
C GLY A 108 6.50 -3.73 3.10
N GLN A 109 7.17 -2.91 2.29
CA GLN A 109 6.61 -1.68 1.74
C GLN A 109 6.85 -1.57 0.23
N MET A 110 5.83 -1.04 -0.45
CA MET A 110 5.84 -0.62 -1.84
C MET A 110 6.45 0.77 -1.97
N GLN A 111 7.25 0.99 -3.00
CA GLN A 111 7.77 2.30 -3.38
C GLN A 111 7.18 2.73 -4.72
N THR A 112 6.72 3.97 -4.79
CA THR A 112 6.14 4.57 -5.99
C THR A 112 7.14 5.48 -6.70
N ILE A 113 6.86 5.82 -7.97
CA ILE A 113 7.68 6.80 -8.72
C ILE A 113 7.73 8.14 -8.00
N SER A 114 6.59 8.62 -7.50
CA SER A 114 6.49 9.85 -6.70
C SER A 114 5.18 9.92 -5.92
N ASP A 115 4.97 11.01 -5.18
CA ASP A 115 3.68 11.32 -4.52
C ASP A 115 2.56 11.67 -5.51
N SER A 116 2.90 12.06 -6.74
CA SER A 116 1.93 12.39 -7.80
C SER A 116 1.73 11.27 -8.82
N ASP A 117 2.73 10.41 -8.96
CA ASP A 117 2.71 9.22 -9.80
C ASP A 117 2.86 8.00 -8.90
N HIS A 118 1.71 7.44 -8.53
CA HIS A 118 1.66 6.36 -7.58
C HIS A 118 2.14 5.02 -8.16
N GLN A 119 2.60 4.94 -9.42
CA GLN A 119 3.00 3.66 -10.01
C GLN A 119 4.04 2.97 -9.12
N VAL A 120 3.75 1.75 -8.67
CA VAL A 120 4.68 0.96 -7.86
C VAL A 120 5.82 0.48 -8.75
N ILE A 121 7.07 0.69 -8.31
CA ILE A 121 8.29 0.32 -9.04
C ILE A 121 9.17 -0.66 -8.28
N ARG A 122 8.97 -0.78 -6.96
CA ARG A 122 9.77 -1.64 -6.09
C ARG A 122 8.94 -2.08 -4.89
N ILE A 123 9.15 -3.32 -4.44
CA ILE A 123 8.56 -3.82 -3.19
C ILE A 123 9.69 -4.44 -2.36
N GLU A 124 9.94 -3.88 -1.18
CA GLU A 124 10.97 -4.37 -0.25
C GLU A 124 10.31 -5.16 0.87
N LEU A 125 10.68 -6.43 1.00
CA LEU A 125 10.07 -7.40 1.90
C LEU A 125 11.14 -8.06 2.77
N GLN A 126 10.74 -8.41 3.99
CA GLN A 126 11.58 -9.10 4.96
C GLN A 126 10.84 -10.31 5.51
N SER A 127 11.57 -11.41 5.69
CA SER A 127 11.09 -12.61 6.38
C SER A 127 12.22 -13.25 7.18
N LEU A 128 11.91 -14.37 7.86
CA LEU A 128 12.91 -15.20 8.52
C LEU A 128 13.84 -15.94 7.54
N GLU A 129 13.44 -16.11 6.28
CA GLU A 129 14.29 -16.69 5.22
C GLU A 129 15.25 -15.67 4.60
N GLY A 130 14.95 -14.38 4.76
CA GLY A 130 15.76 -13.29 4.23
C GLY A 130 14.92 -12.18 3.62
N ASN A 131 15.61 -11.26 2.95
CA ASN A 131 14.98 -10.12 2.30
C ASN A 131 14.66 -10.46 0.84
N LEU A 132 13.49 -10.05 0.38
CA LEU A 132 13.15 -10.02 -1.04
C LEU A 132 12.98 -8.58 -1.49
N VAL A 133 13.55 -8.27 -2.64
CA VAL A 133 13.31 -7.01 -3.33
C VAL A 133 12.69 -7.36 -4.66
N LEU A 134 11.47 -6.89 -4.89
CA LEU A 134 10.74 -7.09 -6.13
C LEU A 134 10.86 -5.85 -7.00
N VAL A 135 11.21 -6.04 -8.27
CA VAL A 135 11.39 -4.97 -9.25
C VAL A 135 10.69 -5.30 -10.56
N GLN A 136 10.20 -4.27 -11.26
CA GLN A 136 9.68 -4.36 -12.62
C GLN A 136 10.77 -4.05 -13.66
#